data_AF-A0A515D4G0-F1
#
_entry.id   AF-A0A515D4G0-F1
#
_cell.length_a   1.000
_cell.length_b   1.000
_cell.length_c   1.000
_cell.angle_alpha   90.00
_cell.angle_beta   90.00
_cell.angle_gamma   90.00
#
_symmetry.space_group_name_H-M   'P 1'
#
loop_
_entity.id
_entity.type
_entity.pdbx_description
1 polymer ?
#
loop_
_entity_poly.entity_id
_entity_poly.type
_entity_poly.pdbx_seq_one_letter_code
_entity_poly.pdbx_strand_id
1 'polypeptide(L)'
;MAKGDVADASKLLNKASDEVSSAKYFGQERKYWSAEPIQFNGNKVYQRNDLFDPNAVDARGRSNIQRMEKGLAPLDANGNSVNLHHMLQRQDGPIAEVTQAFHKENHGVIHINDNSIPSGINRTEFDKWRSNYWKERAQAFKR
;
A
#
# COMPACT_ATOMS: atom_id res chain seq x y z
N MET A 1 -30.42 -38.09 29.05
CA MET A 1 -30.24 -37.15 27.93
C MET A 1 -29.41 -35.99 28.44
N ALA A 2 -28.17 -35.86 28.00
CA ALA A 2 -27.25 -34.84 28.52
C ALA A 2 -27.74 -33.45 28.08
N LYS A 3 -27.94 -32.55 29.05
CA LYS A 3 -28.20 -31.13 28.81
C LYS A 3 -26.89 -30.53 28.29
N GLY A 4 -26.65 -30.64 26.99
CA GLY A 4 -25.51 -30.03 26.32
C GLY A 4 -25.55 -28.52 26.50
N ASP A 5 -24.41 -27.95 26.86
CA ASP A 5 -24.21 -26.60 27.37
C ASP A 5 -24.75 -25.51 26.43
N VAL A 6 -25.96 -25.03 26.74
CA VAL A 6 -26.57 -23.86 26.11
C VAL A 6 -25.73 -22.60 26.35
N ALA A 7 -24.96 -22.57 27.45
CA ALA A 7 -24.02 -21.52 27.78
C ALA A 7 -22.82 -21.49 26.83
N ASP A 8 -22.26 -22.65 26.49
CA ASP A 8 -21.14 -22.75 25.54
C ASP A 8 -21.58 -22.41 24.11
N ALA A 9 -22.78 -22.85 23.72
CA ALA A 9 -23.36 -22.47 22.43
C ALA A 9 -23.57 -20.95 22.32
N SER A 10 -24.06 -20.30 23.38
CA SER A 10 -24.24 -18.85 23.42
C SER A 10 -22.91 -18.09 23.37
N LYS A 11 -21.87 -18.62 24.04
CA LYS A 11 -20.52 -18.04 24.03
C LYS A 11 -19.86 -18.16 22.65
N LEU A 12 -20.05 -19.29 21.96
CA LEU A 12 -19.58 -19.48 20.60
C LEU A 12 -20.30 -18.58 19.60
N LEU A 13 -21.62 -18.39 19.75
CA LEU A 13 -22.41 -17.48 18.91
C LEU A 13 -22.00 -16.02 19.10
N ASN A 14 -21.77 -15.59 20.34
CA ASN A 14 -21.31 -14.23 20.63
C ASN A 14 -19.90 -13.99 20.07
N LYS A 15 -18.99 -14.96 20.25
CA LYS A 15 -17.64 -14.89 19.69
C LYS A 15 -17.66 -14.84 18.15
N ALA A 16 -18.47 -15.67 17.50
CA ALA A 16 -18.64 -15.63 16.05
C ALA A 16 -19.27 -14.31 15.60
N SER A 17 -20.19 -13.74 16.37
CA SER A 17 -20.80 -12.44 16.07
C SER A 17 -19.80 -11.29 16.22
N ASP A 18 -18.92 -11.34 17.22
CA ASP A 18 -17.84 -10.38 17.42
C ASP A 18 -16.77 -10.50 16.33
N GLU A 19 -16.41 -11.73 15.92
CA GLU A 19 -15.52 -12.01 14.78
C GLU A 19 -16.13 -11.55 13.45
N VAL A 20 -17.44 -11.73 13.23
CA VAL A 20 -18.16 -11.23 12.05
C VAL A 20 -18.29 -9.70 12.09
N SER A 21 -18.54 -9.10 13.25
CA SER A 21 -18.61 -7.65 13.39
C SER A 21 -17.24 -7.03 13.14
N SER A 22 -16.19 -7.56 13.75
CA SER A 22 -14.81 -7.12 13.53
C SER A 22 -14.39 -7.36 12.08
N ALA A 23 -14.70 -8.49 11.46
CA ALA A 23 -14.48 -8.71 10.03
C ALA A 23 -15.26 -7.75 9.13
N LYS A 24 -16.41 -7.22 9.58
CA LYS A 24 -17.17 -6.17 8.89
C LYS A 24 -16.60 -4.76 9.13
N TYR A 25 -16.04 -4.49 10.32
CA TYR A 25 -15.33 -3.24 10.65
C TYR A 25 -13.93 -3.18 9.98
N PHE A 26 -13.23 -4.30 9.86
CA PHE A 26 -11.96 -4.46 9.15
C PHE A 26 -12.14 -4.78 7.67
N GLY A 27 -13.31 -5.26 7.29
CA GLY A 27 -13.86 -5.25 5.94
C GLY A 27 -14.22 -3.82 5.56
N GLN A 28 -13.27 -2.89 5.69
CA GLN A 28 -13.32 -1.70 4.88
C GLN A 28 -13.47 -2.19 3.45
N GLU A 29 -14.58 -1.86 2.80
CA GLU A 29 -14.63 -1.83 1.34
C GLU A 29 -13.53 -0.87 0.90
N ARG A 30 -12.31 -1.40 0.76
CA ARG A 30 -11.12 -0.65 0.38
C ARG A 30 -11.31 -0.32 -1.09
N LYS A 31 -11.99 0.80 -1.33
CA LYS A 31 -12.34 1.30 -2.67
C LYS A 31 -11.13 1.31 -3.62
N TYR A 32 -9.94 1.59 -3.09
CA TYR A 32 -8.70 1.72 -3.86
C TYR A 32 -7.69 0.59 -3.62
N TRP A 33 -7.75 -0.12 -2.49
CA TRP A 33 -6.80 -1.19 -2.14
C TRP A 33 -7.54 -2.50 -1.90
N SER A 34 -8.13 -3.02 -2.98
CA SER A 34 -8.94 -4.24 -2.95
C SER A 34 -8.14 -5.52 -2.70
N ALA A 35 -6.82 -5.47 -2.84
CA ALA A 35 -5.91 -6.57 -2.53
C ALA A 35 -5.31 -6.42 -1.13
N GLU A 36 -4.93 -7.56 -0.54
CA GLU A 36 -4.12 -7.57 0.67
C GLU A 36 -2.75 -6.91 0.42
N PRO A 37 -2.25 -6.10 1.37
CA PRO A 37 -0.94 -5.48 1.24
C PRO A 37 0.15 -6.54 1.32
N ILE A 38 1.25 -6.30 0.61
CA ILE A 38 2.41 -7.19 0.64
C ILE A 38 3.39 -6.78 1.74
N GLN A 39 4.25 -7.70 2.15
CA GLN A 39 5.44 -7.38 2.94
C GLN A 39 6.65 -7.25 2.01
N PHE A 40 7.34 -6.11 2.06
CA PHE A 40 8.56 -5.91 1.30
C PHE A 40 9.62 -5.23 2.17
N ASN A 41 10.73 -5.94 2.43
CA ASN A 41 11.88 -5.46 3.19
C ASN A 41 11.51 -4.75 4.51
N GLY A 42 10.59 -5.33 5.28
CA GLY A 42 10.16 -4.83 6.59
C GLY A 42 8.97 -3.86 6.56
N ASN A 43 8.54 -3.40 5.38
CA ASN A 43 7.39 -2.51 5.25
C ASN A 43 6.18 -3.26 4.67
N LYS A 44 4.99 -2.92 5.20
CA LYS A 44 3.71 -3.28 4.60
C LYS A 44 3.41 -2.33 3.46
N VAL A 45 3.16 -2.84 2.25
CA VAL A 45 2.94 -2.02 1.05
C VAL A 45 1.55 -2.23 0.47
N TYR A 46 0.81 -1.13 0.35
CA TYR A 46 -0.52 -1.07 -0.24
C TYR A 46 -0.41 -0.67 -1.73
N GLN A 47 -0.55 -1.67 -2.60
CA GLN A 47 -0.36 -1.54 -4.05
C GLN A 47 -1.63 -1.14 -4.79
N ARG A 48 -1.48 -0.41 -5.90
CA ARG A 48 -2.58 0.01 -6.78
C ARG A 48 -2.25 -0.18 -8.24
N ASN A 49 -2.82 -1.23 -8.84
CA ASN A 49 -2.71 -1.50 -10.28
C ASN A 49 -3.46 -0.47 -11.13
N ASP A 50 -4.45 0.23 -10.57
CA ASP A 50 -5.28 1.18 -11.30
C ASP A 50 -4.61 2.56 -11.52
N LEU A 51 -3.45 2.81 -10.89
CA LEU A 51 -2.73 4.07 -11.02
C LEU A 51 -2.00 4.26 -12.36
N PHE A 52 -1.71 3.17 -13.07
CA PHE A 52 -0.91 3.21 -14.28
C PHE A 52 -1.23 2.02 -15.21
N ASP A 53 -1.05 2.21 -16.52
CA ASP A 53 -0.99 1.10 -17.46
C ASP A 53 0.45 0.55 -17.51
N PRO A 54 0.68 -0.75 -17.21
CA PRO A 54 2.02 -1.36 -17.27
C PRO A 54 2.72 -1.23 -18.63
N ASN A 55 1.95 -1.17 -19.73
CA ASN A 55 2.48 -1.12 -21.08
C ASN A 55 2.58 0.30 -21.66
N ALA A 56 2.07 1.31 -20.96
CA ALA A 56 2.20 2.70 -21.39
C ALA A 56 3.67 3.10 -21.54
N VAL A 57 3.98 3.74 -22.66
CA VAL A 57 5.33 4.07 -23.09
C VAL A 57 5.64 5.54 -22.81
N ASP A 58 6.77 5.80 -22.15
CA ASP A 58 7.24 7.16 -21.88
C ASP A 58 7.89 7.81 -23.11
N ALA A 59 8.18 9.11 -23.02
CA ALA A 59 8.80 9.89 -24.10
C ALA A 59 10.19 9.36 -24.55
N ARG A 60 10.79 8.42 -23.81
CA ARG A 60 12.08 7.78 -24.14
C ARG A 60 11.87 6.35 -24.69
N GLY A 61 10.65 5.97 -25.04
CA GLY A 61 10.34 4.66 -25.61
C GLY A 61 10.33 3.51 -24.60
N ARG A 62 10.20 3.78 -23.30
CA ARG A 62 10.18 2.75 -22.25
C ARG A 62 8.77 2.51 -21.74
N SER A 63 8.33 1.25 -21.67
CA SER A 63 7.09 0.91 -20.96
C SER A 63 7.22 1.12 -19.44
N ASN A 64 6.10 1.21 -18.74
CA ASN A 64 6.10 1.26 -17.28
C ASN A 64 6.73 0.03 -16.63
N ILE A 65 6.59 -1.16 -17.23
CA ILE A 65 7.33 -2.36 -16.81
C ILE A 65 8.84 -2.12 -16.92
N GLN A 66 9.33 -1.63 -18.07
CA GLN A 66 10.76 -1.36 -18.28
C GLN A 66 11.31 -0.25 -17.37
N ARG A 67 10.48 0.71 -16.99
CA ARG A 67 10.83 1.72 -15.98
C ARG A 67 11.03 1.05 -14.62
N MET A 68 10.07 0.24 -14.20
CA MET A 68 10.11 -0.48 -12.93
C MET A 68 11.29 -1.46 -12.84
N GLU A 69 11.64 -2.17 -13.92
CA GLU A 69 12.83 -3.03 -13.99
C GLU A 69 14.16 -2.27 -13.77
N LYS A 70 14.18 -0.97 -14.10
CA LYS A 70 15.31 -0.08 -13.84
C LYS A 70 15.25 0.58 -12.46
N GLY A 71 14.27 0.22 -11.63
CA GLY A 71 14.02 0.80 -10.32
C GLY A 71 13.37 2.18 -10.36
N LEU A 72 12.77 2.56 -11.50
CA LEU A 72 12.06 3.82 -11.66
C LEU A 72 10.57 3.59 -11.42
N ALA A 73 9.91 4.60 -10.83
CA ALA A 73 8.47 4.56 -10.68
C ALA A 73 7.76 4.52 -12.05
N PRO A 74 6.65 3.77 -12.15
CA PRO A 74 5.76 3.88 -13.30
C PRO A 74 5.15 5.28 -13.36
N LEU A 75 4.73 5.70 -14.55
CA LEU A 75 4.02 6.93 -14.81
C LEU A 75 2.51 6.67 -14.83
N ASP A 76 1.76 7.57 -14.21
CA ASP A 76 0.29 7.63 -14.33
C ASP A 76 -0.14 8.14 -15.72
N ALA A 77 -1.45 8.18 -15.96
CA ALA A 77 -2.04 8.65 -17.22
C ALA A 77 -1.68 10.11 -17.57
N ASN A 78 -1.24 10.90 -16.59
CA ASN A 78 -0.82 12.29 -16.78
C ASN A 78 0.70 12.41 -17.00
N GLY A 79 1.44 11.29 -17.05
CA GLY A 79 2.89 11.27 -17.19
C GLY A 79 3.65 11.55 -15.89
N ASN A 80 2.98 11.55 -14.74
CA ASN A 80 3.61 11.79 -13.44
C ASN A 80 4.01 10.48 -12.77
N SER A 81 5.14 10.47 -12.06
CA SER A 81 5.58 9.29 -11.32
C SER A 81 4.60 8.95 -10.20
N VAL A 82 4.24 7.68 -10.09
CA VAL A 82 3.56 7.13 -8.91
C VAL A 82 4.48 7.25 -7.69
N ASN A 83 3.93 7.71 -6.56
CA ASN A 83 4.68 7.97 -5.34
C ASN A 83 4.50 6.83 -4.33
N LEU A 84 5.54 6.59 -3.55
CA LEU A 84 5.51 5.70 -2.39
C LEU A 84 5.45 6.57 -1.12
N HIS A 85 4.28 6.62 -0.50
CA HIS A 85 4.01 7.45 0.66
C HIS A 85 4.13 6.65 1.95
N HIS A 86 4.97 7.09 2.89
CA HIS A 86 4.97 6.53 4.25
C HIS A 86 3.82 7.10 5.06
N MET A 87 2.92 6.24 5.52
CA MET A 87 1.73 6.67 6.26
C MET A 87 2.05 7.19 7.67
N LEU A 88 3.08 6.64 8.32
CA LEU A 88 3.44 6.98 9.72
C LEU A 88 4.73 7.79 9.84
N GLN A 89 5.31 8.27 8.72
CA GLN A 89 6.60 8.99 8.70
C GLN A 89 7.75 8.31 9.49
N ARG A 90 7.74 6.98 9.55
CA ARG A 90 8.77 6.14 10.15
C ARG A 90 9.36 5.20 9.11
N GLN A 91 10.65 4.88 9.23
CA GLN A 91 11.37 3.99 8.31
C GLN A 91 10.68 2.62 8.11
N ASP A 92 10.13 2.05 9.18
CA ASP A 92 9.43 0.75 9.22
C ASP A 92 7.92 0.87 8.98
N GLY A 93 7.43 2.08 8.71
CA GLY A 93 6.02 2.37 8.59
C GLY A 93 5.38 1.74 7.35
N PRO A 94 4.04 1.55 7.34
CA PRO A 94 3.33 1.16 6.13
C PRO A 94 3.46 2.19 5.01
N ILE A 95 3.52 1.70 3.78
CA ILE A 95 3.71 2.49 2.57
C ILE A 95 2.54 2.30 1.61
N ALA A 96 2.08 3.37 0.98
CA ALA A 96 1.01 3.33 -0.01
C ALA A 96 1.48 3.87 -1.37
N GLU A 97 1.10 3.18 -2.45
CA GLU A 97 1.20 3.71 -3.81
C GLU A 97 0.11 4.78 -4.02
N VAL A 98 0.50 6.01 -4.38
CA VAL A 98 -0.41 7.13 -4.60
C VAL A 98 -0.03 7.95 -5.83
N THR A 99 -1.01 8.59 -6.48
CA THR A 99 -0.73 9.56 -7.56
C THR A 99 0.04 10.76 -7.01
N GLN A 100 0.79 11.46 -7.87
CA GLN A 100 1.42 12.72 -7.51
C GLN A 100 0.40 13.80 -7.11
N ALA A 101 -0.73 13.90 -7.83
CA ALA A 101 -1.80 14.85 -7.52
C ALA A 101 -2.32 14.65 -6.09
N PHE A 102 -2.72 13.42 -5.74
CA PHE A 102 -3.15 13.08 -4.39
C PHE A 102 -2.12 13.47 -3.32
N HIS A 103 -0.84 13.11 -3.53
CA HIS A 103 0.22 13.42 -2.57
C HIS A 103 0.41 14.93 -2.37
N LYS A 104 0.30 15.73 -3.44
CA LYS A 104 0.47 17.19 -3.40
C LYS A 104 -0.74 17.88 -2.77
N GLU A 105 -1.94 17.54 -3.23
CA GLU A 105 -3.20 18.18 -2.80
C GLU A 105 -3.52 17.87 -1.33
N ASN A 106 -3.13 16.70 -0.85
CA ASN A 106 -3.43 16.25 0.52
C ASN A 106 -2.22 16.31 1.46
N HIS A 107 -1.13 17.00 1.06
CA HIS A 107 0.15 17.03 1.78
C HIS A 107 -0.02 17.28 3.29
N GLY A 108 -0.81 18.29 3.68
CA GLY A 108 -1.02 18.63 5.09
C GLY A 108 -1.80 17.59 5.90
N VAL A 109 -2.59 16.74 5.24
CA VAL A 109 -3.38 15.67 5.89
C VAL A 109 -2.57 14.39 6.02
N ILE A 110 -1.76 14.06 5.00
CA ILE A 110 -1.06 12.76 4.92
C ILE A 110 0.31 12.77 5.60
N HIS A 111 0.85 13.94 5.92
CA HIS A 111 2.09 14.10 6.68
C HIS A 111 1.76 14.45 8.14
N ILE A 112 1.74 13.41 8.99
CA ILE A 112 1.26 13.48 10.38
C ILE A 112 2.18 14.34 11.25
N ASN A 113 3.49 14.37 10.98
CA ASN A 113 4.36 15.32 11.64
C ASN A 113 4.51 16.57 10.78
N ASP A 114 4.48 17.72 11.46
CA ASP A 114 4.92 18.96 10.87
C ASP A 114 6.46 19.00 10.72
N ASN A 115 6.96 20.06 10.10
CA ASN A 115 8.40 20.26 9.91
C ASN A 115 9.17 20.49 11.23
N SER A 116 8.49 20.53 12.38
CA SER A 116 9.14 20.67 13.70
C SER A 116 9.67 19.34 14.23
N ILE A 117 9.19 18.20 13.72
CA ILE A 117 9.69 16.87 14.06
C ILE A 117 10.53 16.34 12.89
N PRO A 118 11.81 16.00 13.12
CA PRO A 118 12.63 15.38 12.10
C PRO A 118 11.99 14.10 11.57
N SER A 119 12.02 13.94 10.25
CA SER A 119 11.54 12.73 9.58
C SER A 119 12.25 11.49 10.13
N GLY A 120 11.49 10.51 10.62
CA GLY A 120 12.02 9.21 11.06
C GLY A 120 12.44 8.28 9.91
N ILE A 121 12.65 8.85 8.71
CA ILE A 121 12.97 8.14 7.47
C ILE A 121 14.36 8.58 7.01
N ASN A 122 15.27 7.61 6.86
CA ASN A 122 16.55 7.83 6.22
C ASN A 122 16.35 7.87 4.69
N ARG A 123 16.54 9.05 4.11
CA ARG A 123 16.28 9.30 2.67
C ARG A 123 17.14 8.41 1.76
N THR A 124 18.41 8.25 2.08
CA THR A 124 19.34 7.44 1.27
C THR A 124 18.97 5.97 1.30
N GLU A 125 18.58 5.46 2.46
CA GLU A 125 18.10 4.07 2.59
C GLU A 125 16.76 3.89 1.89
N PHE A 126 15.85 4.85 2.02
CA PHE A 126 14.57 4.80 1.35
C PHE A 126 14.69 4.88 -0.17
N ASP A 127 15.62 5.66 -0.72
CA ASP A 127 15.86 5.71 -2.15
C ASP A 127 16.32 4.36 -2.71
N LYS A 128 17.16 3.64 -1.97
CA LYS A 128 17.56 2.25 -2.29
C LYS A 128 16.38 1.30 -2.18
N TRP A 129 15.62 1.38 -1.08
CA TRP A 129 14.42 0.57 -0.85
C TRP A 129 13.40 0.76 -1.97
N ARG A 130 13.11 2.00 -2.36
CA ARG A 130 12.18 2.36 -3.44
C ARG A 130 12.63 1.80 -4.79
N SER A 131 13.92 1.92 -5.11
CA SER A 131 14.47 1.36 -6.36
C SER A 131 14.28 -0.16 -6.41
N ASN A 132 14.58 -0.85 -5.32
CA ASN A 132 14.40 -2.31 -5.23
C ASN A 132 12.92 -2.70 -5.26
N TYR A 133 12.06 -1.93 -4.58
CA TYR A 133 10.62 -2.14 -4.58
C TYR A 133 10.05 -2.10 -6.00
N TRP A 134 10.41 -1.09 -6.80
CA TRP A 134 9.91 -1.02 -8.18
C TRP A 134 10.41 -2.17 -9.05
N LYS A 135 11.65 -2.64 -8.85
CA LYS A 135 12.16 -3.83 -9.56
C LYS A 135 11.38 -5.09 -9.22
N GLU A 136 11.01 -5.25 -7.95
CA GLU A 136 10.15 -6.35 -7.50
C GLU A 136 8.73 -6.19 -8.08
N ARG A 137 8.19 -4.97 -8.02
CA ARG A 137 6.87 -4.63 -8.56
C ARG A 137 6.74 -4.97 -10.04
N ALA A 138 7.81 -4.82 -10.82
CA ALA A 138 7.84 -5.21 -12.23
C ALA A 138 7.53 -6.70 -12.46
N GLN A 139 7.96 -7.58 -11.54
CA GLN A 139 7.80 -9.03 -11.71
C GLN A 139 6.33 -9.45 -11.68
N ALA A 140 5.47 -8.70 -10.97
CA ALA A 140 4.03 -8.95 -10.93
C ALA A 140 3.34 -8.82 -12.30
N PHE A 141 4.02 -8.25 -13.30
CA PHE A 141 3.51 -8.03 -14.66
C PHE A 141 4.21 -8.88 -15.72
N LYS A 142 5.20 -9.69 -15.32
CA LYS A 142 5.87 -10.63 -16.23
C LYS A 142 5.06 -11.93 -16.23
N ARG A 143 4.61 -12.33 -17.42
CA ARG A 143 4.00 -13.63 -17.67
C ARG A 143 5.00 -14.51 -18.42
#